data_AF-A0A067BNB1-F1
#
_entry.id   AF-A0A067BNB1-F1
#
_cell.length_a   1.000
_cell.length_b   1.000
_cell.length_c   1.000
_cell.angle_alpha   90.00
_cell.angle_beta   90.00
_cell.angle_gamma   90.00
#
_symmetry.space_group_name_H-M   'P 1'
#
loop_
_entity.id
_entity.type
_entity.pdbx_description
1 polymer ?
#
loop_
_entity_poly.entity_id
_entity_poly.type
_entity_poly.pdbx_seq_one_letter_code
_entity_poly.pdbx_strand_id
1 'polypeptide(L)'
;MLVEFLVSKSLRCVLEDTSVRATWPADPTLKVMILYTVANALVDLHTHGIVHGHLSSYDVIWSSTEFVQVDVPGIVGLDQARLEWVAPEVLAGDSPPSFASDMYAFGVLMTELDTFSLPFEDYGLDDRVAITTAVVDGGLRPTLGDDCEDWYRTLVDRCLHMDPSLRPTASDVANFCKPQMVRTRRRLHATCRDQ
;
A
#
# COMPACT_ATOMS: atom_id res chain seq x y z
N MET A 1 -1.77 -27.28 22.45
CA MET A 1 -3.07 -26.58 22.36
C MET A 1 -2.83 -25.14 22.78
N LEU A 2 -2.23 -24.35 21.89
CA LEU A 2 -2.13 -22.89 22.04
C LEU A 2 -3.30 -22.33 21.25
N VAL A 3 -4.19 -21.67 21.98
CA VAL A 3 -5.47 -21.18 21.50
C VAL A 3 -5.19 -20.09 20.47
N GLU A 4 -5.53 -20.33 19.21
CA GLU A 4 -5.55 -19.33 18.13
C GLU A 4 -6.52 -18.21 18.52
N PHE A 5 -5.98 -17.15 19.11
CA PHE A 5 -6.68 -15.90 19.29
C PHE A 5 -6.68 -15.21 17.90
N LEU A 6 -7.64 -15.59 17.07
CA LEU A 6 -7.91 -14.98 15.76
C LEU A 6 -8.47 -13.56 15.98
N VAL A 7 -7.59 -12.63 16.33
CA VAL A 7 -7.88 -11.20 16.38
C VAL A 7 -7.46 -10.61 15.05
N SER A 8 -8.38 -9.91 14.40
CA SER A 8 -8.07 -9.09 13.22
C SER A 8 -6.89 -8.18 13.54
N LYS A 9 -5.85 -8.22 12.71
CA LYS A 9 -4.65 -7.38 12.86
C LYS A 9 -4.59 -6.40 11.69
N SER A 10 -4.05 -5.21 11.89
CA SER A 10 -3.71 -4.36 10.74
C SER A 10 -2.61 -5.02 9.91
N LEU A 11 -2.54 -4.66 8.62
CA LEU A 11 -1.51 -5.13 7.71
C LEU A 11 -0.14 -4.74 8.25
N ARG A 12 0.00 -3.58 8.89
CA ARG A 12 1.26 -3.22 9.56
C ARG A 12 1.71 -4.28 10.56
N CYS A 13 0.82 -4.71 11.46
CA CYS A 13 1.14 -5.74 12.44
C CYS A 13 1.48 -7.09 11.79
N VAL A 14 0.91 -7.37 10.62
CA VAL A 14 1.23 -8.56 9.82
C VAL A 14 2.61 -8.45 9.19
N LEU A 15 2.98 -7.28 8.64
CA LEU A 15 4.28 -7.05 8.01
C LEU A 15 5.45 -7.04 9.03
N GLU A 16 5.18 -6.70 10.29
CA GLU A 16 6.16 -6.77 11.38
C GLU A 16 6.40 -8.22 11.88
N ASP A 17 5.48 -9.14 11.59
CA ASP A 17 5.58 -10.53 12.03
C ASP A 17 6.67 -11.29 11.23
N THR A 18 7.74 -11.70 11.92
CA THR A 18 8.89 -12.38 11.30
C THR A 18 8.52 -13.72 10.67
N SER A 19 7.47 -14.39 11.15
CA SER A 19 6.97 -15.63 10.56
C SER A 19 6.33 -15.41 9.18
N VAL A 20 5.64 -14.28 9.02
CA VAL A 20 5.04 -13.86 7.75
C VAL A 20 6.12 -13.38 6.78
N ARG A 21 7.09 -12.60 7.26
CA ARG A 21 8.24 -12.15 6.43
C ARG A 21 9.04 -13.31 5.84
N ALA A 22 9.09 -14.46 6.53
CA ALA A 22 9.80 -15.64 6.03
C ALA A 22 9.04 -16.38 4.90
N THR A 23 7.71 -16.30 4.87
CA THR A 23 6.88 -17.02 3.89
C THR A 23 6.46 -16.16 2.71
N TRP A 24 6.37 -14.84 2.89
CA TRP A 24 5.93 -13.89 1.86
C TRP A 24 6.80 -13.88 0.59
N PRO A 25 8.15 -13.94 0.65
CA PRO A 25 8.97 -14.05 -0.56
C PRO A 25 8.66 -15.30 -1.39
N ALA A 26 8.16 -16.36 -0.74
CA ALA A 26 7.79 -17.60 -1.40
C ALA A 26 6.38 -17.57 -2.03
N ASP A 27 5.49 -16.67 -1.59
CA ASP A 27 4.15 -16.51 -2.15
C ASP A 27 3.87 -15.07 -2.64
N PRO A 28 4.24 -14.76 -3.89
CA PRO A 28 3.91 -13.48 -4.51
C PRO A 28 2.40 -13.27 -4.71
N THR A 29 1.54 -14.29 -4.55
CA THR A 29 0.10 -14.18 -4.75
C THR A 29 -0.52 -13.34 -3.65
N LEU A 30 -0.06 -13.50 -2.41
CA LEU A 30 -0.55 -12.76 -1.26
C LEU A 30 -0.41 -11.24 -1.46
N LYS A 31 0.78 -10.81 -1.92
CA LYS A 31 1.05 -9.40 -2.28
C LYS A 31 0.04 -8.87 -3.28
N VAL A 32 -0.18 -9.59 -4.38
CA VAL A 32 -1.12 -9.17 -5.44
C VAL A 32 -2.57 -9.19 -4.95
N MET A 33 -2.94 -10.16 -4.11
CA MET A 33 -4.29 -10.23 -3.53
C MET A 33 -4.59 -9.01 -2.66
N ILE A 34 -3.66 -8.61 -1.79
CA ILE A 34 -3.84 -7.43 -0.94
C ILE A 34 -3.99 -6.17 -1.78
N LEU A 35 -3.10 -5.98 -2.77
CA LEU A 35 -3.20 -4.84 -3.68
C LEU A 35 -4.54 -4.81 -4.43
N TYR A 36 -4.97 -5.97 -4.94
CA TYR A 36 -6.25 -6.06 -5.63
C TYR A 36 -7.41 -5.70 -4.69
N THR A 37 -7.42 -6.19 -3.45
CA THR A 37 -8.50 -5.91 -2.51
C THR A 37 -8.56 -4.44 -2.13
N VAL A 38 -7.42 -3.83 -1.78
CA VAL A 38 -7.36 -2.40 -1.44
C VAL A 38 -7.76 -1.55 -2.65
N ALA A 39 -7.31 -1.90 -3.85
CA ALA A 39 -7.69 -1.19 -5.07
C ALA A 39 -9.21 -1.27 -5.33
N ASN A 40 -9.86 -2.42 -5.14
CA ASN A 40 -11.32 -2.52 -5.29
C ASN A 40 -12.08 -1.73 -4.21
N ALA A 41 -11.60 -1.73 -2.96
CA ALA A 41 -12.20 -0.90 -1.92
C ALA A 41 -12.14 0.59 -2.29
N LEU A 42 -11.01 1.06 -2.84
CA LEU A 42 -10.90 2.42 -3.36
C LEU A 42 -11.81 2.66 -4.57
N VAL A 43 -11.95 1.69 -5.48
CA VAL A 43 -12.93 1.79 -6.60
C VAL A 43 -14.33 2.03 -6.06
N ASP A 44 -14.76 1.27 -5.06
CA ASP A 44 -16.09 1.40 -4.47
C ASP A 44 -16.27 2.79 -3.83
N LEU A 45 -15.29 3.27 -3.06
CA LEU A 45 -15.33 4.61 -2.46
C LEU A 45 -15.37 5.72 -3.51
N HIS A 46 -14.43 5.70 -4.46
CA HIS A 46 -14.29 6.74 -5.49
C HIS A 46 -15.51 6.81 -6.41
N THR A 47 -16.12 5.66 -6.73
CA THR A 47 -17.36 5.59 -7.53
C THR A 47 -18.55 6.25 -6.82
N HIS A 48 -18.57 6.24 -5.48
CA HIS A 48 -19.59 6.92 -4.67
C HIS A 48 -19.22 8.36 -4.31
N GLY A 49 -18.13 8.90 -4.86
CA GLY A 49 -17.69 10.27 -4.59
C GLY A 49 -16.98 10.44 -3.25
N ILE A 50 -16.53 9.34 -2.62
CA ILE A 50 -15.94 9.35 -1.28
C ILE A 50 -14.42 9.24 -1.40
N VAL A 51 -13.70 10.20 -0.82
CA VAL A 51 -12.24 10.15 -0.64
C VAL A 51 -11.93 9.41 0.66
N HIS A 52 -10.99 8.47 0.65
CA HIS A 52 -10.55 7.81 1.88
C HIS A 52 -9.77 8.78 2.78
N GLY A 53 -8.78 9.46 2.20
CA GLY A 53 -8.10 10.63 2.78
C GLY A 53 -7.04 10.34 3.83
N HIS A 54 -6.80 9.08 4.19
CA HIS A 54 -5.80 8.70 5.20
C HIS A 54 -5.29 7.25 5.05
N LEU A 55 -5.42 6.66 3.86
CA LEU A 55 -5.05 5.27 3.60
C LEU A 55 -3.60 4.96 4.04
N SER A 56 -3.43 3.92 4.85
CA SER A 56 -2.13 3.41 5.28
C SER A 56 -2.18 1.90 5.53
N SER A 57 -1.04 1.27 5.79
CA SER A 57 -0.98 -0.14 6.20
C SER A 57 -1.66 -0.41 7.56
N TYR A 58 -2.02 0.62 8.31
CA TYR A 58 -2.79 0.49 9.56
C TYR A 58 -4.29 0.37 9.32
N ASP A 59 -4.79 0.93 8.22
CA ASP A 59 -6.21 0.93 7.86
C ASP A 59 -6.61 -0.32 7.08
N VAL A 60 -5.63 -1.12 6.66
CA VAL A 60 -5.85 -2.41 6.00
C VAL A 60 -5.91 -3.49 7.06
N ILE A 61 -7.07 -4.06 7.34
CA ILE A 61 -7.28 -5.09 8.36
C ILE A 61 -7.20 -6.47 7.73
N TRP A 62 -6.33 -7.33 8.25
CA TRP A 62 -6.20 -8.74 7.92
C TRP A 62 -7.03 -9.61 8.87
N SER A 63 -7.96 -10.39 8.32
CA SER A 63 -8.75 -11.40 9.06
C SER A 63 -8.34 -12.82 8.66
N SER A 64 -8.44 -13.77 9.60
CA SER A 64 -8.19 -15.20 9.39
C SER A 64 -9.16 -15.89 8.45
N THR A 65 -10.23 -15.20 8.07
CA THR A 65 -11.20 -15.61 7.05
C THR A 65 -10.88 -15.05 5.66
N GLU A 66 -9.65 -14.60 5.41
CA GLU A 66 -9.14 -14.05 4.12
C GLU A 66 -9.78 -12.72 3.69
N PHE A 67 -10.54 -12.05 4.56
CA PHE A 67 -11.09 -10.72 4.25
C PHE A 67 -10.09 -9.63 4.62
N VAL A 68 -9.71 -8.84 3.61
CA VAL A 68 -9.02 -7.56 3.79
C VAL A 68 -10.08 -6.47 3.84
N GLN A 69 -10.21 -5.80 4.98
CA GLN A 69 -11.13 -4.67 5.15
C GLN A 69 -10.31 -3.38 5.21
N VAL A 70 -10.73 -2.36 4.47
CA VAL A 70 -10.17 -1.00 4.58
C VAL A 70 -11.04 -0.22 5.55
N ASP A 71 -10.44 0.41 6.57
CA ASP A 71 -11.17 1.14 7.61
C ASP A 71 -11.97 2.33 7.03
N VAL A 72 -12.99 2.77 7.76
CA VAL A 72 -14.03 3.67 7.26
C VAL A 72 -13.56 5.13 7.25
N PRO A 73 -13.80 5.90 6.17
CA PRO A 73 -13.41 7.31 6.06
C PRO A 73 -14.04 8.23 7.13
N GLY A 74 -13.29 9.21 7.64
CA GLY A 74 -13.88 10.45 8.18
C GLY A 74 -13.84 10.71 9.70
N ILE A 75 -13.11 9.92 10.49
CA ILE A 75 -13.02 10.15 11.96
C ILE A 75 -11.66 10.73 12.40
N VAL A 76 -10.63 10.65 11.55
CA VAL A 76 -9.25 10.95 11.94
C VAL A 76 -8.82 12.29 11.33
N GLY A 77 -8.65 13.31 12.17
CA GLY A 77 -8.06 14.59 11.75
C GLY A 77 -6.61 14.41 11.29
N LEU A 78 -6.10 15.33 10.47
CA LEU A 78 -4.69 15.34 10.01
C LEU A 78 -3.68 15.21 11.17
N ASP A 79 -4.06 15.61 12.39
CA ASP A 79 -3.25 15.48 13.61
C ASP A 79 -2.95 14.02 14.02
N GLN A 80 -3.72 13.05 13.51
CA GLN A 80 -3.48 11.61 13.67
C GLN A 80 -3.10 10.92 12.36
N ALA A 81 -3.11 11.65 11.23
CA ALA A 81 -2.69 11.11 9.95
C ALA A 81 -1.20 10.75 10.01
N ARG A 82 -0.89 9.56 9.52
CA ARG A 82 0.48 9.11 9.32
C ARG A 82 1.02 9.82 8.09
N LEU A 83 1.72 10.93 8.33
CA LEU A 83 2.23 11.86 7.31
C LEU A 83 3.04 11.15 6.22
N GLU A 84 3.60 9.99 6.52
CA GLU A 84 4.43 9.21 5.63
C GLU A 84 3.68 8.67 4.41
N TRP A 85 2.33 8.56 4.48
CA TRP A 85 1.47 8.14 3.35
C TRP A 85 0.76 9.32 2.67
N VAL A 86 0.84 10.52 3.24
CA VAL A 86 0.11 11.68 2.74
C VAL A 86 0.79 12.21 1.47
N ALA A 87 -0.02 12.51 0.45
CA ALA A 87 0.46 13.02 -0.82
C ALA A 87 1.12 14.40 -0.68
N PRO A 88 2.14 14.72 -1.51
CA PRO A 88 2.91 15.96 -1.39
C PRO A 88 2.04 17.22 -1.49
N GLU A 89 1.05 17.23 -2.39
CA GLU A 89 0.12 18.36 -2.56
C GLU A 89 -0.82 18.56 -1.37
N VAL A 90 -1.06 17.51 -0.57
CA VAL A 90 -1.86 17.58 0.65
C VAL A 90 -0.98 18.01 1.83
N LEU A 91 0.25 17.49 1.91
CA LEU A 91 1.26 17.90 2.89
C LEU A 91 1.62 19.39 2.77
N ALA A 92 1.73 19.89 1.53
CA ALA A 92 2.00 21.31 1.26
C ALA A 92 0.82 22.24 1.62
N GLY A 93 -0.38 21.68 1.79
CA GLY A 93 -1.61 22.46 1.95
C GLY A 93 -2.13 23.07 0.65
N ASP A 94 -1.61 22.65 -0.51
CA ASP A 94 -2.03 23.15 -1.83
C ASP A 94 -3.43 22.67 -2.21
N SER A 95 -3.84 21.49 -1.72
CA SER A 95 -5.16 20.92 -1.98
C SER A 95 -5.65 20.03 -0.83
N PRO A 96 -6.98 19.90 -0.64
CA PRO A 96 -7.52 18.92 0.30
C PRO A 96 -7.30 17.48 -0.22
N PRO A 97 -7.45 16.46 0.64
CA PRO A 97 -7.45 15.07 0.19
C PRO A 97 -8.41 14.83 -0.98
N SER A 98 -7.98 14.03 -1.94
CA SER A 98 -8.65 13.74 -3.21
C SER A 98 -8.48 12.27 -3.59
N PHE A 99 -9.18 11.83 -4.65
CA PHE A 99 -8.95 10.47 -5.19
C PHE A 99 -7.50 10.27 -5.62
N ALA A 100 -6.86 11.30 -6.19
CA ALA A 100 -5.47 11.22 -6.59
C ALA A 100 -4.52 11.12 -5.38
N SER A 101 -4.85 11.73 -4.23
CA SER A 101 -4.04 11.57 -3.02
C SER A 101 -4.19 10.18 -2.40
N ASP A 102 -5.38 9.56 -2.49
CA ASP A 102 -5.58 8.15 -2.10
C ASP A 102 -4.69 7.23 -2.94
N MET A 103 -4.54 7.52 -4.24
CA MET A 103 -3.69 6.73 -5.14
C MET A 103 -2.20 6.92 -4.86
N TYR A 104 -1.78 8.08 -4.35
CA TYR A 104 -0.42 8.26 -3.84
C TYR A 104 -0.20 7.40 -2.59
N ALA A 105 -1.10 7.47 -1.61
CA ALA A 105 -1.05 6.66 -0.40
C ALA A 105 -1.03 5.16 -0.71
N PHE A 106 -1.77 4.73 -1.74
CA PHE A 106 -1.71 3.37 -2.27
C PHE A 106 -0.31 3.01 -2.80
N GLY A 107 0.38 3.93 -3.48
CA GLY A 107 1.78 3.77 -3.90
C GLY A 107 2.74 3.60 -2.72
N VAL A 108 2.54 4.35 -1.63
CA VAL A 108 3.33 4.20 -0.40
C VAL A 108 3.07 2.84 0.26
N LEU A 109 1.80 2.41 0.33
CA LEU A 109 1.43 1.08 0.81
C LEU A 109 2.11 -0.03 -0.01
N MET A 110 2.21 0.15 -1.33
CA MET A 110 2.91 -0.79 -2.20
C MET A 110 4.39 -0.91 -1.85
N THR A 111 5.08 0.16 -1.44
CA THR A 111 6.49 0.07 -1.05
C THR A 111 6.65 -0.69 0.27
N GLU A 112 5.74 -0.51 1.24
CA GLU A 112 5.77 -1.30 2.48
C GLU A 112 5.53 -2.80 2.23
N LEU A 113 4.63 -3.15 1.31
CA LEU A 113 4.39 -4.54 0.94
C LEU A 113 5.58 -5.20 0.24
N ASP A 114 6.52 -4.41 -0.25
CA ASP A 114 7.74 -4.87 -0.90
C ASP A 114 8.90 -5.00 0.10
N THR A 115 9.09 -3.99 0.94
CA THR A 115 10.25 -3.90 1.86
C THR A 115 9.97 -4.48 3.25
N PHE A 116 8.69 -4.63 3.62
CA PHE A 116 8.23 -4.88 4.99
C PHE A 116 8.62 -3.81 6.02
N SER A 117 9.20 -2.69 5.57
CA SER A 117 9.62 -1.58 6.42
C SER A 117 8.57 -0.48 6.47
N LEU A 118 8.73 0.47 7.40
CA LEU A 118 7.95 1.71 7.36
C LEU A 118 8.42 2.59 6.19
N PRO A 119 7.56 3.45 5.64
CA PRO A 119 7.99 4.38 4.60
C PRO A 119 9.12 5.28 5.14
N PHE A 120 10.16 5.48 4.32
CA PHE A 120 11.34 6.30 4.61
C PHE A 120 12.28 5.80 5.72
N GLU A 121 12.05 4.61 6.29
CA GLU A 121 12.89 4.04 7.35
C GLU A 121 14.37 3.90 6.91
N ASP A 122 14.60 3.64 5.63
CA ASP A 122 15.92 3.49 5.01
C ASP A 122 16.75 4.78 4.98
N TYR A 123 16.13 5.94 5.11
CA TYR A 123 16.82 7.23 5.11
C TYR A 123 17.40 7.62 6.47
N GLY A 124 17.05 6.91 7.56
CA GLY A 124 17.55 7.20 8.91
C GLY A 124 17.20 8.61 9.41
N LEU A 125 16.10 9.18 8.91
CA LEU A 125 15.61 10.50 9.30
C LEU A 125 14.61 10.36 10.45
N ASP A 126 14.91 10.95 11.60
CA ASP A 126 13.99 11.00 12.75
C ASP A 126 13.14 12.28 12.76
N ASP A 127 13.49 13.28 11.95
CA ASP A 127 12.77 14.56 11.87
C ASP A 127 11.64 14.51 10.84
N ARG A 128 10.40 14.44 11.34
CA ARG A 128 9.18 14.43 10.51
C ARG A 128 9.04 15.69 9.65
N VAL A 129 9.56 16.84 10.10
CA VAL A 129 9.52 18.08 9.32
C VAL A 129 10.46 17.99 8.13
N ALA A 130 11.66 17.44 8.33
CA ALA A 130 12.62 17.21 7.26
C ALA A 130 12.09 16.22 6.21
N ILE A 131 11.49 15.11 6.65
CA ILE A 131 10.84 14.13 5.74
C ILE A 131 9.73 14.81 4.94
N THR A 132 8.81 15.50 5.62
CA THR A 132 7.68 16.19 4.97
C THR A 132 8.17 17.18 3.92
N THR A 133 9.16 18.00 4.27
CA THR A 133 9.73 19.00 3.35
C THR A 133 10.35 18.34 2.13
N ALA A 134 11.15 17.29 2.33
CA ALA A 134 11.80 16.58 1.23
C ALA A 134 10.80 15.85 0.31
N VAL A 135 9.70 15.33 0.86
CA VAL A 135 8.61 14.73 0.07
C VAL A 135 7.90 15.79 -0.77
N VAL A 136 7.55 16.93 -0.16
CA VAL A 136 6.89 18.06 -0.85
C VAL A 136 7.75 18.59 -1.99
N ASP A 137 9.05 18.73 -1.76
CA ASP A 137 10.02 19.18 -2.78
C ASP A 137 10.30 18.11 -3.85
N GLY A 138 9.76 16.89 -3.69
CA GLY A 138 9.99 15.75 -4.57
C GLY A 138 11.39 15.14 -4.48
N GLY A 139 12.18 15.56 -3.50
CA GLY A 139 13.54 15.07 -3.21
C GLY A 139 13.56 13.74 -2.44
N LEU A 140 12.43 13.32 -1.87
CA LEU A 140 12.29 12.07 -1.13
C LEU A 140 11.07 11.28 -1.61
N ARG A 141 11.25 9.97 -1.82
CA ARG A 141 10.17 9.04 -2.17
C ARG A 141 10.41 7.68 -1.49
N PRO A 142 9.36 6.96 -1.08
CA PRO A 142 9.52 5.61 -0.58
C PRO A 142 10.20 4.71 -1.61
N THR A 143 11.14 3.89 -1.16
CA THR A 143 11.96 3.03 -2.00
C THR A 143 11.38 1.62 -2.08
N LEU A 144 11.70 0.94 -3.19
CA LEU A 144 11.43 -0.49 -3.36
C LEU A 144 12.73 -1.27 -3.15
N GLY A 145 12.62 -2.54 -2.78
CA GLY A 145 13.74 -3.46 -2.76
C GLY A 145 14.36 -3.65 -4.14
N ASP A 146 15.62 -4.05 -4.16
CA ASP A 146 16.39 -4.27 -5.40
C ASP A 146 15.78 -5.41 -6.24
N ASP A 147 15.24 -6.44 -5.58
CA ASP A 147 14.65 -7.62 -6.22
C ASP A 147 13.19 -7.42 -6.68
N CYS A 148 12.66 -6.20 -6.61
CA CYS A 148 11.27 -5.90 -6.97
C CYS A 148 11.02 -6.06 -8.48
N GLU A 149 9.97 -6.81 -8.86
CA GLU A 149 9.60 -7.03 -10.26
C GLU A 149 9.29 -5.72 -11.01
N ASP A 150 9.74 -5.59 -12.26
CA ASP A 150 9.59 -4.37 -13.08
C ASP A 150 8.15 -3.86 -13.20
N TRP A 151 7.19 -4.78 -13.29
CA TRP A 151 5.78 -4.42 -13.39
C TRP A 151 5.28 -3.72 -12.13
N TYR A 152 5.81 -4.13 -10.96
CA TYR A 152 5.45 -3.60 -9.66
C TYR A 152 6.05 -2.21 -9.50
N ARG A 153 7.35 -2.08 -9.82
CA ARG A 153 8.07 -0.80 -9.83
C ARG A 153 7.38 0.24 -10.72
N THR A 154 7.03 -0.15 -11.94
CA THR A 154 6.31 0.71 -12.89
C THR A 154 4.98 1.20 -12.31
N LEU A 155 4.25 0.35 -11.59
CA LEU A 155 2.97 0.72 -10.99
C LEU A 155 3.17 1.67 -9.80
N VAL A 156 4.16 1.40 -8.95
CA VAL A 156 4.54 2.29 -7.83
C VAL A 156 4.94 3.67 -8.34
N ASP A 157 5.81 3.75 -9.36
CA ASP A 157 6.26 5.02 -9.93
C ASP A 157 5.09 5.87 -10.46
N ARG A 158 4.09 5.22 -11.06
CA ARG A 158 2.87 5.88 -11.54
C ARG A 158 1.98 6.37 -10.38
N CYS A 159 1.83 5.58 -9.32
CA CYS A 159 1.06 5.96 -8.13
C CYS A 159 1.74 7.12 -7.38
N LEU A 160 3.07 7.10 -7.27
CA LEU A 160 3.88 8.10 -6.58
C LEU A 160 4.24 9.32 -7.45
N HIS A 161 3.53 9.54 -8.56
CA HIS A 161 3.79 10.69 -9.43
C HIS A 161 3.51 12.02 -8.70
N MET A 162 4.37 13.04 -8.88
CA MET A 162 4.20 14.33 -8.18
C MET A 162 2.98 15.08 -8.66
N ASP A 163 2.76 15.11 -9.97
CA ASP A 163 1.51 15.60 -10.56
C ASP A 163 0.37 14.63 -10.25
N PRO A 164 -0.66 15.03 -9.46
CA PRO A 164 -1.78 14.16 -9.11
C PRO A 164 -2.59 13.70 -10.33
N SER A 165 -2.61 14.48 -11.41
CA SER A 165 -3.38 14.16 -12.62
C SER A 165 -2.79 13.02 -13.46
N LEU A 166 -1.51 12.69 -13.24
CA LEU A 166 -0.81 11.61 -13.93
C LEU A 166 -0.87 10.28 -13.17
N ARG A 167 -1.44 10.28 -11.95
CA ARG A 167 -1.63 9.07 -11.16
C ARG A 167 -2.77 8.22 -11.76
N PRO A 168 -2.66 6.87 -11.75
CA PRO A 168 -3.72 6.00 -12.22
C PRO A 168 -4.95 6.09 -11.33
N THR A 169 -6.14 5.81 -11.85
CA THR A 169 -7.35 5.67 -11.03
C THR A 169 -7.33 4.34 -10.27
N ALA A 170 -8.11 4.22 -9.20
CA ALA A 170 -8.30 2.95 -8.50
C ALA A 170 -8.77 1.83 -9.47
N SER A 171 -9.61 2.18 -10.45
CA SER A 171 -10.09 1.24 -11.47
C SER A 171 -8.98 0.77 -12.41
N ASP A 172 -8.06 1.66 -12.80
CA ASP A 172 -6.89 1.30 -13.61
C ASP A 172 -6.00 0.31 -12.87
N VAL A 173 -5.74 0.57 -11.58
CA VAL A 173 -4.93 -0.30 -10.73
C VAL A 173 -5.60 -1.66 -10.52
N ALA A 174 -6.89 -1.69 -10.18
CA ALA A 174 -7.63 -2.93 -10.01
C ALA A 174 -7.61 -3.79 -11.29
N ASN A 175 -7.79 -3.16 -12.47
CA ASN A 175 -7.71 -3.85 -13.75
C ASN A 175 -6.30 -4.32 -14.10
N PHE A 176 -5.27 -3.59 -13.69
CA PHE A 176 -3.88 -4.00 -13.83
C PHE A 176 -3.52 -5.19 -12.92
N CYS A 177 -4.06 -5.26 -11.70
CA CYS A 177 -3.82 -6.35 -10.75
C CYS A 177 -4.49 -7.67 -11.14
N LYS A 178 -5.69 -7.65 -11.75
CA LYS A 178 -6.43 -8.86 -12.20
C LYS A 178 -5.58 -9.88 -12.96
N PRO A 179 -4.88 -9.53 -14.07
CA PRO A 179 -4.07 -10.49 -14.80
C PRO A 179 -2.85 -10.98 -13.99
N GLN A 180 -2.33 -10.16 -13.07
CA GLN A 180 -1.21 -10.57 -12.21
C GLN A 180 -1.63 -11.67 -11.23
N MET A 181 -2.83 -11.60 -10.64
CA MET A 181 -3.34 -12.67 -9.76
C MET A 181 -3.34 -14.05 -10.46
N VAL A 182 -3.72 -14.09 -11.74
CA VAL A 182 -3.75 -15.33 -12.53
C VAL A 182 -2.32 -15.81 -12.84
N ARG A 183 -1.41 -14.90 -13.17
CA ARG A 183 0.00 -15.22 -13.47
C ARG A 183 0.71 -15.78 -12.24
N THR A 184 0.53 -15.16 -11.09
CA THR A 184 1.20 -15.56 -9.85
C THR A 184 0.74 -16.92 -9.36
N ARG A 185 -0.57 -17.19 -9.42
CA ARG A 185 -1.12 -18.53 -9.13
C ARG A 185 -0.53 -19.62 -10.03
N ARG A 186 -0.29 -19.33 -11.31
CA ARG A 186 0.32 -20.28 -12.26
C ARG A 186 1.79 -20.54 -11.96
N ARG A 187 2.56 -19.53 -11.56
CA ARG A 187 3.98 -19.67 -11.19
C ARG A 187 4.14 -20.61 -9.98
N LEU A 188 3.36 -20.42 -8.92
CA LEU A 188 3.39 -21.31 -7.74
C LEU A 188 3.11 -22.77 -8.08
N HIS A 189 2.10 -23.03 -8.93
CA HIS A 189 1.75 -24.38 -9.35
C HIS A 189 2.80 -25.04 -10.25
N ALA A 190 3.65 -24.25 -10.92
CA ALA A 190 4.78 -24.76 -11.70
C ALA A 190 5.96 -25.12 -10.76
N THR A 191 6.30 -24.25 -9.81
CA THR A 191 7.38 -24.49 -8.85
C THR A 191 7.13 -25.70 -7.95
N CYS A 192 5.88 -26.02 -7.61
CA CYS A 192 5.52 -27.23 -6.84
C CYS A 192 5.52 -28.53 -7.66
N ARG A 193 5.63 -28.50 -8.99
CA ARG A 193 5.71 -29.73 -9.82
C ARG A 193 7.15 -30.16 -10.13
N ASP A 194 8.11 -29.27 -9.91
CA ASP A 194 9.54 -29.50 -10.13
C ASP A 194 10.28 -29.91 -8.83
N GLN A 195 9.54 -30.20 -7.75
CA GLN A 195 10.01 -30.76 -6.48
C GLN A 195 9.38 -32.13 -6.23
#